data_AF-A0AAP3GV62-F1
#
_entry.id   AF-A0AAP3GV62-F1
#
_cell.length_a   1.000
_cell.length_b   1.000
_cell.length_c   1.000
_cell.angle_alpha   90.00
_cell.angle_beta   90.00
_cell.angle_gamma   90.00
#
_symmetry.space_group_name_H-M   'P 1'
#
loop_
_entity.id
_entity.type
_entity.pdbx_description
1 polymer ?
#
loop_
_entity_poly.entity_id
_entity_poly.type
_entity_poly.pdbx_seq_one_letter_code
_entity_poly.pdbx_strand_id
1 'polypeptide(L)' 'MRKAEIDEYIQKLINTPPTIDGQYTTEFEDSFSKEEWNYFIEKLTEISFTWTPPDEYFYKGP' A
#
# COMPACT_ATOMS: atom_id res chain seq x y z
N MET A 1 16.82 -5.63 -7.19
CA MET A 1 15.48 -5.51 -6.61
C MET A 1 15.54 -4.64 -5.36
N ARG A 2 14.80 -3.53 -5.34
CA ARG A 2 14.80 -2.51 -4.28
C ARG A 2 13.86 -2.85 -3.11
N LYS A 3 14.05 -4.00 -2.47
CA LYS A 3 13.11 -4.53 -1.45
C LYS A 3 12.82 -3.55 -0.30
N ALA A 4 13.87 -2.92 0.25
CA ALA A 4 13.72 -1.99 1.37
C ALA A 4 12.90 -0.75 1.01
N GLU A 5 13.10 -0.18 -0.19
CA GLU A 5 12.33 0.97 -0.66
C GLU A 5 10.86 0.62 -0.90
N ILE A 6 10.60 -0.60 -1.40
CA ILE A 6 9.25 -1.13 -1.59
C ILE A 6 8.56 -1.35 -0.24
N ASP A 7 9.25 -1.90 0.76
CA ASP A 7 8.70 -2.08 2.11
C ASP A 7 8.35 -0.74 2.76
N GLU A 8 9.22 0.27 2.65
CA GLU A 8 8.95 1.62 3.14
C GLU A 8 7.75 2.27 2.43
N TYR A 9 7.63 2.07 1.12
CA TYR A 9 6.49 2.55 0.34
C TYR A 9 5.18 1.88 0.76
N ILE A 10 5.18 0.56 0.96
CA ILE A 10 4.02 -0.19 1.46
C ILE A 10 3.59 0.31 2.84
N GLN A 11 4.55 0.54 3.75
CA GLN A 11 4.25 1.08 5.09
C GLN A 11 3.59 2.46 5.01
N LYS A 12 4.01 3.32 4.09
CA LYS A 12 3.34 4.61 3.86
C LYS A 12 1.93 4.40 3.32
N LEU A 13 1.75 3.49 2.37
CA LEU A 13 0.47 3.22 1.72
C LEU A 13 -0.59 2.72 2.71
N ILE A 14 -0.25 1.76 3.58
CA ILE A 14 -1.22 1.19 4.55
C ILE A 14 -1.58 2.17 5.69
N ASN A 15 -0.69 3.11 6.01
CA ASN A 15 -0.91 4.14 7.04
C ASN A 15 -1.55 5.40 6.47
N THR A 16 -1.70 5.49 5.15
CA THR A 16 -2.39 6.60 4.51
C THR A 16 -3.86 6.23 4.37
N PRO A 17 -4.80 7.03 4.91
CA PRO A 17 -6.22 6.78 4.71
C PRO A 17 -6.53 6.76 3.22
N PRO A 18 -7.41 5.86 2.75
CA PRO A 18 -7.77 5.81 1.34
C PRO A 18 -8.32 7.17 0.92
N THR A 19 -7.57 7.91 0.10
CA THR A 19 -8.08 9.10 -0.56
C THR A 19 -9.04 8.66 -1.67
N ILE A 20 -10.09 9.43 -1.92
CA ILE A 20 -11.08 9.16 -2.97
C ILE A 20 -10.43 9.05 -4.37
N ASP A 21 -9.21 9.58 -4.53
CA ASP A 21 -8.39 9.55 -5.75
C ASP A 21 -7.54 8.27 -5.91
N GLY A 22 -8.08 7.11 -5.52
CA GLY A 22 -7.44 5.79 -5.66
C GLY A 22 -7.26 5.28 -7.11
N GLN A 23 -7.03 6.18 -8.08
CA GLN A 23 -6.95 5.87 -9.50
C GLN A 23 -5.56 6.00 -10.11
N TYR A 24 -4.55 6.46 -9.36
CA TYR A 24 -3.22 6.72 -9.93
C TYR A 24 -2.16 5.83 -9.30
N THR A 25 -1.47 5.04 -10.14
CA THR A 25 -0.18 4.49 -9.78
C THR A 25 0.77 5.65 -9.52
N THR A 26 1.60 5.53 -8.50
CA THR A 26 2.63 6.54 -8.25
C THR A 26 3.76 6.38 -9.26
N GLU A 27 4.51 7.46 -9.56
CA GLU A 27 5.72 7.37 -10.39
C GLU A 27 6.73 6.33 -9.86
N PHE A 28 6.65 6.00 -8.57
CA PHE A 28 7.45 4.96 -7.94
C PHE A 28 7.02 3.56 -8.38
N GLU A 29 5.72 3.27 -8.37
CA GLU A 29 5.14 2.00 -8.85
C GLU A 29 5.38 1.81 -10.36
N ASP A 30 5.29 2.88 -11.14
CA ASP A 30 5.59 2.86 -12.58
C ASP A 30 7.06 2.51 -12.86
N SER A 31 7.97 2.77 -11.90
CA SER A 31 9.39 2.43 -11.99
C SER A 31 9.71 0.97 -11.69
N PHE A 32 8.74 0.17 -11.24
CA PHE A 32 9.00 -1.21 -10.84
C PHE A 32 9.30 -2.10 -12.04
N SER A 33 10.38 -2.86 -11.93
CA SER A 33 10.56 -4.05 -12.74
C SER A 33 9.50 -5.11 -12.42
N LYS A 34 9.32 -6.10 -13.32
CA LYS A 34 8.36 -7.20 -13.11
C LYS A 34 8.57 -7.93 -11.78
N GLU A 35 9.82 -8.15 -11.38
CA GLU A 35 10.13 -8.83 -10.12
C GLU A 35 9.78 -7.97 -8.90
N GLU A 36 9.96 -6.64 -9.00
CA GLU A 36 9.59 -5.70 -7.95
C GLU A 36 8.06 -5.59 -7.82
N TRP A 37 7.34 -5.59 -8.94
CA TRP A 37 5.87 -5.67 -8.95
C TRP A 37 5.37 -6.94 -8.26
N ASN A 38 5.95 -8.10 -8.57
CA ASN A 38 5.57 -9.36 -7.94
C ASN A 38 5.79 -9.30 -6.41
N TYR A 39 6.96 -8.79 -5.99
CA TYR A 39 7.27 -8.64 -4.58
C TYR A 39 6.31 -7.68 -3.87
N PHE A 40 6.00 -6.53 -4.50
CA PHE A 40 5.04 -5.57 -3.98
C PHE A 40 3.64 -6.17 -3.79
N ILE A 41 3.12 -6.89 -4.79
CA ILE A 41 1.80 -7.54 -4.71
C ILE A 41 1.77 -8.67 -3.68
N GLU A 42 2.83 -9.47 -3.59
CA GLU A 42 2.97 -10.53 -2.57
C GLU A 42 2.89 -9.93 -1.17
N LYS A 43 3.62 -8.84 -0.92
CA LYS A 43 3.60 -8.14 0.38
C LYS A 43 2.25 -7.52 0.71
N LEU A 44 1.61 -6.84 -0.24
CA LEU A 44 0.26 -6.30 -0.03
C LEU A 44 -0.76 -7.42 0.27
N THR A 45 -0.62 -8.56 -0.41
CA THR A 45 -1.47 -9.73 -0.19
C THR A 45 -1.27 -10.28 1.24
N GLU A 46 -0.02 -10.48 1.68
CA GLU A 46 0.30 -10.89 3.06
C GLU A 46 -0.30 -9.94 4.10
N ILE A 47 -0.14 -8.63 3.89
CA ILE A 47 -0.67 -7.61 4.79
C ILE A 47 -2.20 -7.65 4.79
N SER A 48 -2.86 -7.81 3.66
CA SER A 48 -4.33 -7.85 3.57
C SER A 48 -4.98 -8.94 4.44
N PHE A 49 -4.26 -10.04 4.71
CA PHE A 49 -4.76 -11.10 5.61
C PHE A 49 -4.72 -10.73 7.10
N THR A 50 -3.89 -9.74 7.47
CA THR A 50 -3.65 -9.35 8.87
C THR A 50 -4.03 -7.91 9.17
N TRP A 51 -4.22 -7.10 8.13
CA TRP A 51 -4.51 -5.69 8.24
C TRP A 51 -5.94 -5.48 8.68
N THR A 52 -6.08 -4.88 9.86
CA THR A 52 -7.35 -4.36 10.35
C THR A 52 -7.29 -2.84 10.19
N PRO A 53 -8.19 -2.21 9.43
CA PRO A 53 -8.21 -0.76 9.31
C PRO A 53 -8.34 -0.12 10.69
N PRO A 54 -7.62 0.97 10.99
CA PRO A 54 -7.81 1.73 12.22
C PRO A 54 -9.28 2.14 12.40
N ASP A 55 -9.79 2.09 13.63
CA ASP A 55 -11.17 2.52 13.96
C ASP A 55 -11.47 3.96 13.49
N GLU A 56 -10.42 4.79 13.41
CA GLU A 56 -10.44 6.16 12.90
C GLU A 56 -10.92 6.26 11.44
N TYR A 57 -10.78 5.20 10.64
CA TYR A 57 -11.29 5.14 9.27
C TYR A 57 -12.80 4.89 9.21
N PHE A 58 -13.41 4.45 10.31
CA PHE A 58 -14.86 4.19 10.42
C PHE A 58 -15.61 5.26 11.24
N TYR A 59 -14.94 6.35 11.64
CA TYR A 59 -15.58 7.43 12.40
C TYR A 59 -16.59 8.20 11.52
N LYS A 60 -17.79 7.64 11.39
CA LYS A 60 -18.99 8.40 11.05
C LYS A 60 -19.35 9.17 12.31
N GLY A 61 -19.05 10.48 12.32
CA GLY A 61 -19.45 11.37 13.40
C GLY A 61 -20.95 11.28 13.74
N PRO A 62 -21.36 11.77 14.93
CA PRO A 62 -22.72 11.63 15.44
C PRO A 62 -23.79 12.22 14.50
#